data_AF-A0A6H1RDT1-F1
#
_entry.id   AF-A0A6H1RDT1-F1
#
_cell.length_a   1.000
_cell.length_b   1.000
_cell.length_c   1.000
_cell.angle_alpha   90.00
_cell.angle_beta   90.00
_cell.angle_gamma   90.00
#
_symmetry.space_group_name_H-M   'P 1'
#
loop_
_entity.id
_entity.type
_entity.pdbx_description
1 polymer ?
#
loop_
_entity_poly.entity_id
_entity_poly.type
_entity_poly.pdbx_seq_one_letter_code
_entity_poly.pdbx_strand_id
1 'polypeptide(L)'
;MNTDTTLTMIGDHPVLRLQRLLHHPPEKVWRAITDPTELTHWFPARIDFDQPTPGTPMRFTFEEPDTSDDGEILEADPPKVFAFRWNTDVIRCELHPHPEGCLLVFSHTLRGPDSDRPSTARHAAGWDACLDSLTARLEGTTAEFSMQTWFERAEAYTEQFGLGEGKLHPTDNGWTIHFERDFVQPPQQVWALITGDTHPTTGDEPPLQSTHGFGQAGALTNIQALNILEYAWQPGGTVRFQLRDQNPIGTRLTLTHTLPATQATERATLLAAWQVHLEIVFAALHSDIRCPWPTDRTEQLREHYAQHLRDTP
;
A
#
# COMPACT_ATOMS: atom_id res chain seq x y z
N MET A 1 -14.40 -4.36 8.68
CA MET A 1 -12.96 -4.54 8.45
C MET A 1 -12.45 -5.58 9.43
N ASN A 2 -11.67 -6.57 8.99
CA ASN A 2 -11.17 -7.60 9.89
C ASN A 2 -10.11 -6.97 10.81
N THR A 3 -10.40 -6.83 12.09
CA THR A 3 -9.59 -6.04 13.05
C THR A 3 -8.26 -6.69 13.42
N ASP A 4 -8.01 -7.92 12.97
CA ASP A 4 -6.86 -8.72 13.40
C ASP A 4 -5.67 -8.66 12.44
N THR A 5 -5.79 -7.86 11.37
CA THR A 5 -4.66 -7.59 10.47
C THR A 5 -3.73 -6.56 11.10
N THR A 6 -2.45 -6.89 11.21
CA THR A 6 -1.43 -6.03 11.81
C THR A 6 -0.23 -5.89 10.90
N LEU A 7 0.44 -4.73 10.98
CA LEU A 7 1.71 -4.46 10.32
C LEU A 7 2.79 -4.23 11.39
N THR A 8 3.91 -4.95 11.26
CA THR A 8 5.09 -4.78 12.11
C THR A 8 6.36 -4.67 11.27
N MET A 9 7.47 -4.28 11.88
CA MET A 9 8.78 -4.22 11.21
C MET A 9 9.74 -5.22 11.87
N ILE A 10 10.41 -6.05 11.07
CA ILE A 10 11.53 -6.89 11.50
C ILE A 10 12.79 -6.38 10.80
N GLY A 11 13.61 -5.63 11.54
CA GLY A 11 14.66 -4.81 10.91
C GLY A 11 14.00 -3.79 9.99
N ASP A 12 14.44 -3.72 8.74
CA ASP A 12 13.89 -2.83 7.72
C ASP A 12 12.77 -3.48 6.88
N HIS A 13 12.37 -4.71 7.21
CA HIS A 13 11.37 -5.47 6.45
C HIS A 13 9.98 -5.37 7.09
N PRO A 14 8.97 -4.90 6.35
CA PRO A 14 7.59 -4.95 6.80
C PRO A 14 7.08 -6.39 6.88
N VAL A 15 6.30 -6.68 7.92
CA VAL A 15 5.63 -7.97 8.10
C VAL A 15 4.14 -7.74 8.31
N LEU A 16 3.37 -8.18 7.32
CA LEU A 16 1.92 -8.28 7.42
C LEU A 16 1.55 -9.56 8.14
N ARG A 17 0.61 -9.47 9.07
CA ARG A 17 0.03 -10.62 9.76
C ARG A 17 -1.48 -10.52 9.74
N LEU A 18 -2.15 -11.56 9.22
CA LEU A 18 -3.60 -11.67 9.10
C LEU A 18 -4.06 -12.93 9.84
N GLN A 19 -5.27 -12.89 10.39
CA GLN A 19 -5.89 -14.04 11.04
C GLN A 19 -7.23 -14.40 10.37
N ARG A 20 -7.53 -15.70 10.33
CA ARG A 20 -8.82 -16.26 9.92
C ARG A 20 -9.19 -17.43 10.81
N LEU A 21 -10.37 -17.36 11.44
CA LEU A 21 -11.00 -18.53 12.04
C LEU A 21 -11.70 -19.30 10.92
N LEU A 22 -11.28 -20.54 10.70
CA LEU A 22 -11.81 -21.44 9.69
C LEU A 22 -12.58 -22.56 10.40
N HIS A 23 -13.86 -22.76 10.06
CA HIS A 23 -14.74 -23.75 10.70
C HIS A 23 -14.50 -25.19 10.25
N HIS A 24 -13.21 -25.57 10.18
CA HIS A 24 -12.73 -26.85 9.70
C HIS A 24 -11.56 -27.34 10.55
N PRO A 25 -11.36 -28.67 10.65
CA PRO A 25 -10.24 -29.22 11.40
C PRO A 25 -8.90 -28.83 10.75
N PRO A 26 -7.82 -28.64 11.54
CA PRO A 26 -6.49 -28.26 11.03
C PRO A 26 -5.99 -29.15 9.89
N GLU A 27 -6.31 -30.44 9.88
CA GLU A 27 -5.88 -31.37 8.83
C GLU A 27 -6.51 -31.05 7.46
N LYS A 28 -7.77 -30.58 7.45
CA LYS A 28 -8.43 -30.14 6.20
C LYS A 28 -7.82 -28.83 5.71
N VAL A 29 -7.57 -27.89 6.61
CA VAL A 29 -6.94 -26.61 6.28
C VAL A 29 -5.50 -26.81 5.80
N TRP A 30 -4.75 -27.71 6.44
CA TRP A 30 -3.40 -28.10 6.05
C TRP A 30 -3.35 -28.51 4.59
N ARG A 31 -4.23 -29.43 4.16
CA ARG A 31 -4.33 -29.82 2.76
C ARG A 31 -4.56 -28.62 1.85
N ALA A 32 -5.46 -27.70 2.22
CA ALA A 32 -5.77 -26.53 1.41
C ALA A 32 -4.57 -25.56 1.22
N ILE A 33 -3.61 -25.56 2.15
CA ILE A 33 -2.43 -24.68 2.09
C ILE A 33 -1.14 -25.40 1.64
N THR A 34 -1.13 -26.73 1.53
CA THR A 34 0.08 -27.50 1.13
C THR A 34 -0.11 -28.42 -0.07
N ASP A 35 -1.32 -28.58 -0.60
CA ASP A 35 -1.59 -29.33 -1.83
C ASP A 35 -1.62 -28.36 -3.01
N PRO A 36 -0.72 -28.50 -4.01
CA PRO A 36 -0.73 -27.66 -5.22
C PRO A 36 -2.10 -27.56 -5.90
N THR A 37 -2.87 -28.66 -5.87
CA THR A 37 -4.21 -28.72 -6.49
C THR A 37 -5.25 -27.93 -5.71
N GLU A 38 -5.00 -27.62 -4.43
CA GLU A 38 -5.86 -26.76 -3.62
C GLU A 38 -5.37 -25.31 -3.54
N LEU A 39 -4.03 -25.11 -3.50
CA LEU A 39 -3.40 -23.78 -3.49
C LEU A 39 -3.84 -22.91 -4.66
N THR A 40 -3.99 -23.51 -5.85
CA THR A 40 -4.42 -22.81 -7.07
C THR A 40 -5.81 -22.16 -6.97
N HIS A 41 -6.62 -22.52 -5.96
CA HIS A 41 -7.97 -21.97 -5.80
C HIS A 41 -8.01 -20.67 -5.01
N TRP A 42 -6.94 -20.29 -4.32
CA TRP A 42 -6.95 -19.13 -3.43
C TRP A 42 -5.64 -18.33 -3.43
N PHE A 43 -4.51 -18.96 -3.72
CA PHE A 43 -3.24 -18.26 -3.82
C PHE A 43 -3.18 -17.46 -5.15
N PRO A 44 -2.57 -16.25 -5.17
CA PRO A 44 -2.56 -15.39 -6.36
C PRO A 44 -1.77 -15.92 -7.57
N ALA A 45 -1.06 -17.04 -7.41
CA ALA A 45 -0.28 -17.70 -8.45
C ALA A 45 -0.52 -19.20 -8.39
N ARG A 46 -0.40 -19.89 -9.53
CA ARG A 46 -0.31 -21.35 -9.53
C ARG A 46 1.03 -21.75 -8.94
N ILE A 47 1.01 -22.61 -7.93
CA ILE A 47 2.22 -23.08 -7.26
C ILE A 47 2.45 -24.54 -7.62
N ASP A 48 3.63 -24.85 -8.16
CA ASP A 48 4.07 -26.20 -8.49
C ASP A 48 5.27 -26.63 -7.61
N PHE A 49 5.18 -27.79 -6.96
CA PHE A 49 6.28 -28.46 -6.24
C PHE A 49 5.97 -29.96 -6.04
N ASP A 50 7.01 -30.77 -5.83
CA ASP A 50 6.87 -32.24 -5.71
C ASP A 50 6.30 -32.68 -4.35
N GLN A 51 6.89 -32.22 -3.25
CA GLN A 51 6.51 -32.58 -1.88
C GLN A 51 6.70 -31.40 -0.91
N PRO A 52 5.82 -31.26 0.10
CA PRO A 52 5.91 -30.20 1.10
C PRO A 52 7.01 -30.50 2.14
N THR A 53 8.27 -30.48 1.72
CA THR A 53 9.45 -30.73 2.55
C THR A 53 10.43 -29.55 2.47
N PRO A 54 11.10 -29.17 3.57
CA PRO A 54 12.09 -28.10 3.55
C PRO A 54 13.17 -28.32 2.47
N GLY A 55 13.52 -27.27 1.75
CA GLY A 55 14.47 -27.27 0.64
C GLY A 55 13.86 -27.66 -0.71
N THR A 56 12.58 -28.06 -0.79
CA THR A 56 11.93 -28.34 -2.07
C THR A 56 11.80 -27.04 -2.89
N PRO A 57 12.29 -27.00 -4.14
CA PRO A 57 12.07 -25.88 -5.04
C PRO A 57 10.59 -25.71 -5.39
N MET A 58 10.15 -24.46 -5.48
CA MET A 58 8.78 -24.10 -5.86
C MET A 58 8.81 -23.21 -7.10
N ARG A 59 7.81 -23.39 -7.97
CA ARG A 59 7.55 -22.50 -9.11
C ARG A 59 6.20 -21.84 -8.94
N PHE A 60 6.18 -20.52 -9.09
CA PHE A 60 4.98 -19.70 -9.05
C PHE A 60 4.72 -19.22 -10.47
N THR A 61 3.52 -19.44 -11.01
CA THR A 61 3.14 -19.01 -12.35
C THR A 61 1.92 -18.10 -12.26
N PHE A 62 2.04 -16.92 -12.86
CA PHE A 62 0.97 -15.94 -12.99
C PHE A 62 0.42 -16.01 -14.41
N GLU A 63 -0.90 -15.97 -14.56
CA GLU A 63 -1.53 -15.99 -15.89
C GLU A 63 -1.47 -14.62 -16.56
N GLU A 64 -1.55 -13.54 -15.77
CA GLU A 64 -1.58 -12.16 -16.26
C GLU A 64 -0.78 -11.24 -15.30
N PRO A 65 0.42 -10.75 -15.71
CA PRO A 65 1.16 -11.14 -16.92
C PRO A 65 1.66 -12.59 -16.85
N ASP A 66 1.92 -13.22 -18.00
CA ASP A 66 2.54 -14.55 -18.09
C ASP A 66 4.01 -14.46 -17.64
N THR A 67 4.21 -14.66 -16.34
CA THR A 67 5.51 -14.60 -15.66
C THR A 67 5.63 -15.75 -14.67
N SER A 68 6.87 -16.02 -14.25
CA SER A 68 7.12 -17.01 -13.21
C SER A 68 8.18 -16.54 -12.23
N ASP A 69 7.93 -16.83 -10.95
CA ASP A 69 8.92 -16.69 -9.88
C ASP A 69 9.38 -18.05 -9.40
N ASP A 70 10.60 -18.09 -8.87
CA ASP A 70 11.13 -19.24 -8.16
C ASP A 70 11.03 -19.02 -6.64
N GLY A 71 10.98 -20.13 -5.91
CA GLY A 71 10.99 -20.14 -4.46
C GLY A 71 11.43 -21.47 -3.90
N GLU A 72 11.28 -21.63 -2.59
CA GLU A 72 11.58 -22.89 -1.93
C GLU A 72 10.79 -23.02 -0.64
N ILE A 73 10.49 -24.25 -0.24
CA ILE A 73 9.88 -24.54 1.05
C ILE A 73 10.93 -24.36 2.14
N LEU A 74 10.62 -23.55 3.14
CA LEU A 74 11.52 -23.27 4.26
C LEU A 74 11.21 -24.14 5.48
N GLU A 75 9.92 -24.41 5.73
CA GLU A 75 9.44 -25.20 6.86
C GLU A 75 8.15 -25.93 6.51
N ALA A 76 8.05 -27.19 6.94
CA ALA A 76 6.81 -27.96 6.90
C ALA A 76 6.74 -28.87 8.14
N ASP A 77 5.84 -28.54 9.07
CA ASP A 77 5.50 -29.34 10.26
C ASP A 77 4.00 -29.63 10.24
N PRO A 78 3.54 -30.72 9.60
CA PRO A 78 2.11 -31.01 9.47
C PRO A 78 1.41 -31.31 10.81
N PRO A 79 0.19 -30.81 11.07
CA PRO A 79 -0.57 -29.84 10.29
C PRO A 79 -0.40 -28.39 10.81
N LYS A 80 0.73 -28.05 11.44
CA LYS A 80 0.91 -26.82 12.23
C LYS A 80 1.52 -25.66 11.45
N VAL A 81 2.56 -25.89 10.65
CA VAL A 81 3.32 -24.80 10.03
C VAL A 81 3.71 -25.14 8.60
N PHE A 82 3.40 -24.24 7.67
CA PHE A 82 3.91 -24.26 6.31
C PHE A 82 4.50 -22.90 5.98
N ALA A 83 5.81 -22.85 5.69
CA ALA A 83 6.50 -21.63 5.33
C ALA A 83 7.33 -21.83 4.07
N PHE A 84 7.30 -20.84 3.19
CA PHE A 84 8.04 -20.88 1.94
C PHE A 84 8.51 -19.49 1.54
N ARG A 85 9.61 -19.48 0.79
CA ARG A 85 10.11 -18.30 0.11
C ARG A 85 9.44 -18.19 -1.24
N TRP A 86 8.96 -16.99 -1.57
CA TRP A 86 8.44 -16.63 -2.88
C TRP A 86 9.27 -15.46 -3.40
N ASN A 87 10.10 -15.72 -4.41
CA ASN A 87 11.19 -14.83 -4.81
C ASN A 87 12.11 -14.50 -3.61
N THR A 88 12.00 -13.31 -3.04
CA THR A 88 12.75 -12.88 -1.85
C THR A 88 11.88 -12.80 -0.60
N ASP A 89 10.56 -12.76 -0.77
CA ASP A 89 9.59 -12.66 0.30
C ASP A 89 9.41 -14.00 1.01
N VAL A 90 8.92 -13.94 2.26
CA VAL A 90 8.61 -15.14 3.03
C VAL A 90 7.14 -15.15 3.39
N ILE A 91 6.46 -16.22 3.00
CA ILE A 91 5.09 -16.54 3.39
C ILE A 91 5.12 -17.60 4.48
N ARG A 92 4.34 -17.41 5.53
CA ARG A 92 4.20 -18.34 6.65
C ARG A 92 2.74 -18.50 7.02
N CYS A 93 2.26 -19.74 7.03
CA CYS A 93 0.95 -20.14 7.50
C CYS A 93 1.11 -20.98 8.76
N GLU A 94 0.51 -20.54 9.86
CA GLU A 94 0.47 -21.28 11.13
C GLU A 94 -0.97 -21.65 11.46
N LEU A 95 -1.19 -22.93 11.77
CA LEU A 95 -2.49 -23.49 12.08
C LEU A 95 -2.53 -23.85 13.57
N HIS A 96 -3.45 -23.20 14.28
CA HIS A 96 -3.70 -23.47 15.69
C HIS A 96 -5.07 -24.13 15.86
N PRO A 97 -5.16 -25.29 16.54
CA PRO A 97 -6.44 -25.87 16.91
C PRO A 97 -7.30 -24.85 17.67
N HIS A 98 -8.57 -24.73 17.28
CA HIS A 98 -9.54 -23.85 17.92
C HIS A 98 -10.83 -24.64 18.22
N PRO A 99 -11.59 -24.35 19.29
CA PRO A 99 -12.83 -25.08 19.60
C PRO A 99 -13.84 -25.13 18.44
N GLU A 100 -13.85 -24.10 17.59
CA GLU A 100 -14.75 -23.98 16.43
C GLU A 100 -14.12 -24.45 15.11
N GLY A 101 -12.87 -24.95 15.13
CA GLY A 101 -12.17 -25.42 13.94
C GLY A 101 -10.66 -25.16 14.03
N CYS A 102 -10.18 -24.21 13.24
CA CYS A 102 -8.76 -23.90 13.13
C CYS A 102 -8.55 -22.38 12.98
N LEU A 103 -7.65 -21.82 13.77
CA LEU A 103 -7.17 -20.46 13.57
C LEU A 103 -5.95 -20.50 12.64
N LEU A 104 -6.10 -19.94 11.44
CA LEU A 104 -5.00 -19.66 10.53
C LEU A 104 -4.40 -18.31 10.87
N VAL A 105 -3.10 -18.29 11.13
CA VAL A 105 -2.27 -17.09 11.18
C VAL A 105 -1.41 -17.05 9.94
N PHE A 106 -1.70 -16.11 9.06
CA PHE A 106 -0.96 -15.88 7.83
C PHE A 106 0.00 -14.70 8.02
N SER A 107 1.27 -14.87 7.64
CA SER A 107 2.25 -13.80 7.66
C SER A 107 3.00 -13.68 6.33
N HIS A 108 3.21 -12.44 5.89
CA HIS A 108 4.01 -12.10 4.71
C HIS A 108 5.09 -11.12 5.12
N THR A 109 6.35 -11.56 5.04
CA THR A 109 7.53 -10.70 5.23
C THR A 109 7.99 -10.20 3.88
N LEU A 110 7.89 -8.89 3.67
CA LEU A 110 8.23 -8.23 2.42
C LEU A 110 9.74 -7.91 2.38
N ARG A 111 10.44 -8.44 1.37
CA ARG A 111 11.89 -8.33 1.18
C ARG A 111 12.28 -8.01 -0.26
N GLY A 112 11.34 -8.08 -1.19
CA GLY A 112 11.56 -7.73 -2.59
C GLY A 112 11.81 -6.25 -2.84
N PRO A 113 12.31 -5.90 -4.03
CA PRO A 113 12.35 -4.52 -4.49
C PRO A 113 10.93 -3.95 -4.47
N ASP A 114 10.78 -2.71 -4.00
CA ASP A 114 9.48 -2.02 -3.85
C ASP A 114 8.44 -2.77 -2.99
N SER A 115 8.88 -3.79 -2.26
CA SER A 115 8.13 -4.51 -1.23
C SER A 115 8.51 -3.92 0.14
N ASP A 116 8.18 -2.65 0.30
CA ASP A 116 8.51 -1.81 1.45
C ASP A 116 7.23 -1.36 2.17
N ARG A 117 7.38 -0.50 3.18
CA ARG A 117 6.25 -0.14 4.05
C ARG A 117 5.07 0.47 3.28
N PRO A 118 5.22 1.41 2.32
CA PRO A 118 4.08 1.97 1.60
C PRO A 118 3.28 0.98 0.74
N SER A 119 3.89 -0.11 0.24
CA SER A 119 3.13 -1.12 -0.52
C SER A 119 2.31 -2.07 0.37
N THR A 120 2.48 -2.06 1.69
CA THR A 120 1.82 -3.02 2.59
C THR A 120 0.29 -2.97 2.56
N ALA A 121 -0.33 -1.81 2.30
CA ALA A 121 -1.79 -1.70 2.18
C ALA A 121 -2.36 -2.51 1.00
N ARG A 122 -1.73 -2.40 -0.19
CA ARG A 122 -2.15 -3.16 -1.38
C ARG A 122 -1.97 -4.68 -1.18
N HIS A 123 -0.90 -5.08 -0.49
CA HIS A 123 -0.65 -6.48 -0.17
C HIS A 123 -1.66 -7.02 0.86
N ALA A 124 -1.97 -6.26 1.91
CA ALA A 124 -2.98 -6.65 2.89
C ALA A 124 -4.38 -6.81 2.25
N ALA A 125 -4.78 -5.88 1.37
CA ALA A 125 -6.04 -5.97 0.64
C ALA A 125 -6.08 -7.19 -0.31
N GLY A 126 -4.97 -7.48 -1.00
CA GLY A 126 -4.83 -8.66 -1.85
C GLY A 126 -4.90 -9.96 -1.05
N TRP A 127 -4.20 -10.03 0.09
CA TRP A 127 -4.24 -11.20 0.97
C TRP A 127 -5.61 -11.44 1.58
N ASP A 128 -6.35 -10.38 1.95
CA ASP A 128 -7.72 -10.55 2.40
C ASP A 128 -8.58 -11.23 1.33
N ALA A 129 -8.48 -10.79 0.06
CA ALA A 129 -9.21 -11.43 -1.03
C ALA A 129 -8.81 -12.91 -1.22
N CYS A 130 -7.51 -13.21 -1.16
CA CYS A 130 -7.01 -14.58 -1.26
C CYS A 130 -7.51 -15.45 -0.11
N LEU A 131 -7.52 -14.93 1.13
CA LEU A 131 -7.98 -15.66 2.32
C LEU A 131 -9.50 -15.81 2.36
N ASP A 132 -10.25 -14.88 1.76
CA ASP A 132 -11.70 -15.02 1.55
C ASP A 132 -11.97 -16.15 0.55
N SER A 133 -11.20 -16.24 -0.55
CA SER A 133 -11.26 -17.36 -1.50
C SER A 133 -10.91 -18.70 -0.84
N LEU A 134 -9.91 -18.74 0.04
CA LEU A 134 -9.59 -19.94 0.83
C LEU A 134 -10.77 -20.36 1.71
N THR A 135 -11.40 -19.40 2.40
CA THR A 135 -12.56 -19.66 3.26
C THR A 135 -13.72 -20.22 2.44
N ALA A 136 -14.07 -19.57 1.34
CA ALA A 136 -15.13 -20.02 0.44
C ALA A 136 -14.84 -21.42 -0.13
N ARG A 137 -13.60 -21.66 -0.59
CA ARG A 137 -13.17 -22.97 -1.10
C ARG A 137 -13.36 -24.07 -0.07
N LEU A 138 -13.00 -23.82 1.19
CA LEU A 138 -13.17 -24.78 2.28
C LEU A 138 -14.64 -25.07 2.59
N GLU A 139 -15.52 -24.08 2.43
CA GLU A 139 -16.98 -24.19 2.60
C GLU A 139 -17.69 -24.79 1.38
N GLY A 140 -16.99 -24.97 0.26
CA GLY A 140 -17.57 -25.45 -1.00
C GLY A 140 -18.32 -24.37 -1.78
N THR A 141 -18.01 -23.10 -1.52
CA THR A 141 -18.55 -21.93 -2.21
C THR A 141 -17.45 -21.24 -3.03
N THR A 142 -17.79 -20.14 -3.71
CA THR A 142 -16.84 -19.31 -4.45
C THR A 142 -16.90 -17.89 -3.89
N ALA A 143 -15.76 -17.30 -3.59
CA ALA A 143 -15.68 -15.89 -3.22
C ALA A 143 -15.72 -15.02 -4.47
N GLU A 144 -16.46 -13.92 -4.42
CA GLU A 144 -16.44 -12.91 -5.47
C GLU A 144 -15.30 -11.92 -5.20
N PHE A 145 -14.43 -11.73 -6.19
CA PHE A 145 -13.46 -10.66 -6.18
C PHE A 145 -14.02 -9.45 -6.93
N SER A 146 -13.89 -8.26 -6.33
CA SER A 146 -14.11 -7.00 -7.04
C SER A 146 -13.00 -6.02 -6.73
N MET A 147 -12.55 -5.30 -7.76
CA MET A 147 -11.57 -4.23 -7.60
C MET A 147 -12.06 -3.15 -6.64
N GLN A 148 -13.37 -2.87 -6.62
CA GLN A 148 -13.95 -1.93 -5.66
C GLN A 148 -13.70 -2.34 -4.20
N THR A 149 -14.02 -3.59 -3.83
CA THR A 149 -13.79 -4.10 -2.47
C THR A 149 -12.31 -4.09 -2.12
N TRP A 150 -11.44 -4.40 -3.10
CA TRP A 150 -10.00 -4.32 -2.92
C TRP A 150 -9.54 -2.88 -2.63
N PHE A 151 -10.05 -1.89 -3.37
CA PHE A 151 -9.70 -0.47 -3.14
C PHE A 151 -10.18 0.03 -1.78
N GLU A 152 -11.41 -0.32 -1.38
CA GLU A 152 -11.95 0.01 -0.06
C GLU A 152 -11.08 -0.56 1.06
N ARG A 153 -10.60 -1.81 0.92
CA ARG A 153 -9.66 -2.44 1.86
C ARG A 153 -8.30 -1.74 1.85
N ALA A 154 -7.75 -1.43 0.68
CA ALA A 154 -6.44 -0.79 0.55
C ALA A 154 -6.44 0.63 1.16
N GLU A 155 -7.50 1.41 0.95
CA GLU A 155 -7.69 2.70 1.60
C GLU A 155 -7.76 2.55 3.11
N ALA A 156 -8.57 1.61 3.60
CA ALA A 156 -8.73 1.40 5.02
C ALA A 156 -7.42 0.91 5.68
N TYR A 157 -6.62 0.07 5.01
CA TYR A 157 -5.29 -0.31 5.48
C TYR A 157 -4.28 0.84 5.42
N THR A 158 -4.42 1.76 4.47
CA THR A 158 -3.60 2.98 4.40
C THR A 158 -3.79 3.84 5.64
N GLU A 159 -5.04 4.01 6.08
CA GLU A 159 -5.37 4.71 7.33
C GLU A 159 -4.90 3.91 8.55
N GLN A 160 -5.28 2.63 8.65
CA GLN A 160 -4.97 1.77 9.80
C GLN A 160 -3.47 1.67 10.07
N PHE A 161 -2.66 1.58 9.01
CA PHE A 161 -1.21 1.46 9.12
C PHE A 161 -0.50 2.81 9.16
N GLY A 162 -1.20 3.95 9.17
CA GLY A 162 -0.59 5.28 9.14
C GLY A 162 0.28 5.52 7.89
N LEU A 163 -0.06 4.89 6.76
CA LEU A 163 0.64 5.07 5.48
C LEU A 163 0.23 6.37 4.79
N GLY A 164 -0.93 6.91 5.18
CA GLY A 164 -1.41 8.22 4.80
C GLY A 164 -0.59 9.37 5.41
N GLU A 165 0.16 9.12 6.47
CA GLU A 165 0.76 10.19 7.26
C GLU A 165 2.00 10.82 6.60
N GLY A 166 2.08 12.15 6.69
CA GLY A 166 3.19 12.95 6.21
C GLY A 166 4.27 13.06 7.27
N LYS A 167 5.52 13.02 6.82
CA LYS A 167 6.69 13.21 7.68
C LYS A 167 7.19 14.63 7.56
N LEU A 168 7.57 15.21 8.69
CA LEU A 168 8.16 16.52 8.76
C LEU A 168 9.65 16.39 9.12
N HIS A 169 10.52 17.00 8.32
CA HIS A 169 11.96 16.99 8.52
C HIS A 169 12.48 18.43 8.68
N PRO A 170 13.22 18.75 9.76
CA PRO A 170 13.88 20.05 9.87
C PRO A 170 15.02 20.18 8.85
N THR A 171 15.24 21.39 8.36
CA THR A 171 16.39 21.76 7.50
C THR A 171 17.05 23.02 8.07
N ASP A 172 18.24 23.37 7.59
CA ASP A 172 18.98 24.56 8.06
C ASP A 172 18.17 25.86 7.96
N ASN A 173 17.26 25.94 6.98
CA ASN A 173 16.51 27.16 6.66
C ASN A 173 14.99 27.00 6.79
N GLY A 174 14.52 25.91 7.39
CA GLY A 174 13.09 25.66 7.57
C GLY A 174 12.74 24.19 7.68
N TRP A 175 11.80 23.71 6.88
CA TRP A 175 11.22 22.38 7.01
C TRP A 175 10.93 21.76 5.65
N THR A 176 10.92 20.43 5.61
CA THR A 176 10.47 19.65 4.47
C THR A 176 9.36 18.71 4.91
N ILE A 177 8.20 18.85 4.29
CA ILE A 177 7.10 17.89 4.38
C ILE A 177 7.32 16.83 3.31
N HIS A 178 7.20 15.55 3.68
CA HIS A 178 7.41 14.41 2.81
C HIS A 178 6.25 13.42 2.92
N PHE A 179 5.68 13.03 1.78
CA PHE A 179 4.72 11.94 1.68
C PHE A 179 5.19 10.93 0.64
N GLU A 180 4.79 9.68 0.88
CA GLU A 180 4.87 8.62 -0.11
C GLU A 180 3.52 7.94 -0.28
N ARG A 181 3.16 7.64 -1.52
CA ARG A 181 1.95 6.88 -1.88
C ARG A 181 2.28 5.79 -2.87
N ASP A 182 1.74 4.62 -2.58
CA ASP A 182 1.77 3.46 -3.46
C ASP A 182 0.48 3.41 -4.27
N PHE A 183 0.60 3.36 -5.59
CA PHE A 183 -0.52 3.21 -6.51
C PHE A 183 -0.30 1.96 -7.35
N VAL A 184 -1.38 1.23 -7.66
CA VAL A 184 -1.32 0.08 -8.58
C VAL A 184 -1.41 0.48 -10.05
N GLN A 185 -1.75 1.75 -10.31
CA GLN A 185 -1.83 2.33 -11.64
C GLN A 185 -0.44 2.63 -12.22
N PRO A 186 -0.30 2.58 -13.55
CA PRO A 186 0.95 2.93 -14.20
C PRO A 186 1.20 4.45 -14.17
N PRO A 187 2.45 4.92 -14.30
CA PRO A 187 2.80 6.33 -14.15
C PRO A 187 2.03 7.27 -15.08
N GLN A 188 1.63 6.80 -16.27
CA GLN A 188 0.84 7.57 -17.23
C GLN A 188 -0.52 7.98 -16.67
N GLN A 189 -1.19 7.07 -15.96
CA GLN A 189 -2.51 7.35 -15.40
C GLN A 189 -2.42 8.28 -14.20
N VAL A 190 -1.43 8.06 -13.32
CA VAL A 190 -1.17 8.95 -12.18
C VAL A 190 -0.77 10.35 -12.68
N TRP A 191 0.09 10.43 -13.68
CA TRP A 191 0.53 11.69 -14.29
C TRP A 191 -0.63 12.46 -14.91
N ALA A 192 -1.45 11.80 -15.74
CA ALA A 192 -2.62 12.44 -16.35
C ALA A 192 -3.59 12.98 -15.30
N LEU A 193 -3.77 12.27 -14.18
CA LEU A 193 -4.62 12.75 -13.09
C LEU A 193 -4.05 14.02 -12.44
N ILE A 194 -2.77 14.02 -12.03
CA ILE A 194 -2.17 15.16 -11.33
C ILE A 194 -1.97 16.37 -12.24
N THR A 195 -1.84 16.19 -13.56
CA THR A 195 -1.77 17.30 -14.52
C THR A 195 -3.14 17.70 -15.09
N GLY A 196 -4.22 17.02 -14.70
CA GLY A 196 -5.55 17.27 -15.28
C GLY A 196 -5.62 17.01 -16.78
N ASP A 197 -4.83 16.05 -17.27
CA ASP A 197 -4.64 15.69 -18.68
C ASP A 197 -4.17 16.87 -19.56
N THR A 198 -3.49 17.84 -18.92
CA THR A 198 -2.84 18.95 -19.62
C THR A 198 -1.35 18.67 -19.87
N HIS A 199 -0.75 19.48 -20.74
CA HIS A 199 0.68 19.45 -21.05
C HIS A 199 1.35 20.74 -20.55
N PRO A 200 1.54 20.88 -19.22
CA PRO A 200 2.08 22.11 -18.66
C PRO A 200 3.56 22.31 -19.03
N THR A 201 3.98 23.58 -19.12
CA THR A 201 5.36 23.99 -19.40
C THR A 201 5.93 24.86 -18.28
N THR A 202 7.27 24.92 -18.19
CA THR A 202 7.95 25.75 -17.18
C THR A 202 7.54 27.21 -17.32
N GLY A 203 7.14 27.84 -16.22
CA GLY A 203 6.61 29.21 -16.18
C GLY A 203 5.08 29.29 -16.13
N ASP A 204 4.36 28.22 -16.49
CA ASP A 204 2.90 28.17 -16.37
C ASP A 204 2.46 28.07 -14.90
N GLU A 205 1.18 28.36 -14.65
CA GLU A 205 0.54 28.02 -13.37
C GLU A 205 0.39 26.48 -13.26
N PRO A 206 0.63 25.90 -12.07
CA PRO A 206 0.47 24.47 -11.90
C PRO A 206 -1.00 24.05 -12.07
N PRO A 207 -1.26 22.86 -12.65
CA PRO A 207 -2.62 22.34 -12.77
C PRO A 207 -3.32 22.27 -11.42
N LEU A 208 -4.61 22.62 -11.37
CA LEU A 208 -5.39 22.65 -10.13
C LEU A 208 -5.33 21.30 -9.38
N GLN A 209 -5.34 20.20 -10.13
CA GLN A 209 -5.24 18.82 -9.65
C GLN A 209 -3.92 18.52 -8.91
N SER A 210 -2.89 19.36 -9.07
CA SER A 210 -1.61 19.25 -8.37
C SER A 210 -1.46 20.24 -7.20
N THR A 211 -2.53 20.97 -6.85
CA THR A 211 -2.52 22.02 -5.82
C THR A 211 -3.66 21.82 -4.81
N HIS A 212 -3.68 22.65 -3.76
CA HIS A 212 -4.78 22.72 -2.80
C HIS A 212 -5.01 24.17 -2.33
N GLY A 213 -6.18 24.46 -1.77
CA GLY A 213 -6.60 25.82 -1.37
C GLY A 213 -6.01 26.36 -0.05
N PHE A 214 -4.94 25.77 0.49
CA PHE A 214 -4.36 26.14 1.80
C PHE A 214 -3.00 26.85 1.67
N GLY A 215 -2.87 27.64 0.61
CA GLY A 215 -1.71 28.48 0.32
C GLY A 215 -1.68 28.86 -1.14
N GLN A 216 -0.56 29.42 -1.61
CA GLN A 216 -0.44 29.93 -2.96
C GLN A 216 0.70 29.26 -3.70
N ALA A 217 0.33 28.51 -4.74
CA ALA A 217 1.28 27.99 -5.71
C ALA A 217 1.80 29.12 -6.61
N GLY A 218 3.10 29.09 -6.88
CA GLY A 218 3.76 29.91 -7.88
C GLY A 218 3.94 29.14 -9.20
N ALA A 219 4.69 29.72 -10.13
CA ALA A 219 4.93 29.13 -11.44
C ALA A 219 5.69 27.81 -11.36
N LEU A 220 5.44 26.93 -12.35
CA LEU A 220 6.18 25.70 -12.56
C LEU A 220 7.66 25.97 -12.83
N THR A 221 8.54 25.27 -12.12
CA THR A 221 9.99 25.46 -12.16
C THR A 221 10.71 24.32 -12.88
N ASN A 222 10.21 23.09 -12.77
CA ASN A 222 10.82 21.91 -13.40
C ASN A 222 9.73 20.87 -13.75
N ILE A 223 9.76 20.41 -15.00
CA ILE A 223 8.79 19.44 -15.52
C ILE A 223 9.56 18.38 -16.30
N GLN A 224 9.36 17.13 -15.91
CA GLN A 224 9.81 15.95 -16.64
C GLN A 224 8.59 15.04 -16.78
N ALA A 225 8.07 14.93 -18.00
CA ALA A 225 6.86 14.15 -18.26
C ALA A 225 6.95 12.74 -17.66
N LEU A 226 5.87 12.31 -16.99
CA LEU A 226 5.77 11.03 -16.28
C LEU A 226 6.75 10.84 -15.10
N ASN A 227 7.40 11.92 -14.65
CA ASN A 227 8.41 11.83 -13.58
C ASN A 227 8.32 13.00 -12.60
N ILE A 228 8.63 14.23 -12.99
CA ILE A 228 8.74 15.37 -12.07
C ILE A 228 7.74 16.46 -12.46
N LEU A 229 6.94 16.90 -11.49
CA LEU A 229 6.17 18.15 -11.56
C LEU A 229 6.55 19.00 -10.34
N GLU A 230 7.26 20.11 -10.58
CA GLU A 230 7.75 20.99 -9.54
C GLU A 230 7.35 22.44 -9.80
N TYR A 231 6.90 23.13 -8.76
CA TYR A 231 6.55 24.54 -8.80
C TYR A 231 6.98 25.27 -7.52
N ALA A 232 7.14 26.59 -7.65
CA ALA A 232 7.46 27.46 -6.52
C ALA A 232 6.27 27.56 -5.55
N TRP A 233 6.54 27.80 -4.27
CA TRP A 233 5.53 28.08 -3.26
C TRP A 233 5.71 29.50 -2.71
N GLN A 234 4.61 30.20 -2.43
CA GLN A 234 4.65 31.55 -1.88
C GLN A 234 4.31 31.55 -0.37
N PRO A 235 4.98 32.39 0.45
CA PRO A 235 6.01 33.38 0.09
C PRO A 235 7.42 32.78 -0.13
N GLY A 236 7.62 31.49 0.08
CA GLY A 236 8.86 30.80 -0.24
C GLY A 236 8.72 29.29 -0.12
N GLY A 237 9.62 28.57 -0.80
CA GLY A 237 9.61 27.11 -0.85
C GLY A 237 9.26 26.55 -2.23
N THR A 238 9.10 25.25 -2.30
CA THR A 238 8.78 24.50 -3.52
C THR A 238 7.93 23.29 -3.19
N VAL A 239 7.04 22.94 -4.11
CA VAL A 239 6.31 21.67 -4.09
C VAL A 239 6.81 20.84 -5.26
N ARG A 240 7.10 19.57 -5.00
CA ARG A 240 7.58 18.61 -5.99
C ARG A 240 6.80 17.31 -5.86
N PHE A 241 6.14 16.92 -6.95
CA PHE A 241 5.66 15.57 -7.17
C PHE A 241 6.72 14.81 -7.98
N GLN A 242 7.09 13.64 -7.51
CA GLN A 242 7.97 12.73 -8.22
C GLN A 242 7.31 11.36 -8.34
N LEU A 243 7.17 10.88 -9.57
CA LEU A 243 6.69 9.54 -9.89
C LEU A 243 7.88 8.64 -10.20
N ARG A 244 7.84 7.44 -9.64
CA ARG A 244 8.76 6.36 -9.95
C ARG A 244 7.95 5.12 -10.28
N ASP A 245 8.21 4.54 -11.44
CA ASP A 245 7.65 3.26 -11.85
C ASP A 245 8.09 2.16 -10.89
N GLN A 246 7.18 1.27 -10.50
CA GLN A 246 7.44 0.15 -9.61
C GLN A 246 7.35 -1.16 -10.39
N ASN A 247 8.34 -2.03 -10.18
CA ASN A 247 8.39 -3.34 -10.83
C ASN A 247 7.89 -4.42 -9.84
N PRO A 248 6.93 -5.28 -10.20
CA PRO A 248 6.33 -5.46 -11.54
C PRO A 248 5.17 -4.52 -11.87
N ILE A 249 4.47 -3.97 -10.87
CA ILE A 249 3.29 -3.14 -11.10
C ILE A 249 3.26 -1.98 -10.11
N GLY A 250 2.97 -0.79 -10.65
CA GLY A 250 2.49 0.35 -9.89
C GLY A 250 3.35 1.59 -10.05
N THR A 251 2.99 2.63 -9.30
CA THR A 251 3.70 3.90 -9.25
C THR A 251 3.89 4.32 -7.81
N ARG A 252 5.13 4.61 -7.44
CA ARG A 252 5.45 5.32 -6.20
C ARG A 252 5.38 6.81 -6.50
N LEU A 253 4.47 7.51 -5.82
CA LEU A 253 4.44 8.98 -5.80
C LEU A 253 5.12 9.45 -4.52
N THR A 254 6.14 10.28 -4.68
CA THR A 254 6.75 11.05 -3.61
C THR A 254 6.35 12.51 -3.73
N LEU A 255 5.78 13.07 -2.68
CA LEU A 255 5.49 14.50 -2.59
C LEU A 255 6.45 15.13 -1.59
N THR A 256 7.15 16.17 -2.02
CA THR A 256 8.04 16.96 -1.17
C THR A 256 7.59 18.42 -1.21
N HIS A 257 7.33 19.01 -0.03
CA HIS A 257 7.03 20.42 0.10
C HIS A 257 8.05 21.08 1.04
N THR A 258 8.90 21.94 0.49
CA THR A 258 9.87 22.72 1.26
C THR A 258 9.24 24.02 1.74
N LEU A 259 9.49 24.37 3.00
CA LEU A 259 8.92 25.53 3.67
C LEU A 259 10.02 26.33 4.38
N PRO A 260 10.04 27.67 4.24
CA PRO A 260 10.93 28.52 5.03
C PRO A 260 10.56 28.48 6.51
N ALA A 261 11.55 28.76 7.38
CA ALA A 261 11.35 28.78 8.83
C ALA A 261 10.23 29.73 9.30
N THR A 262 9.94 30.78 8.52
CA THR A 262 8.88 31.75 8.78
C THR A 262 7.46 31.15 8.72
N GLN A 263 7.27 30.00 8.08
CA GLN A 263 5.97 29.32 7.94
C GLN A 263 5.77 28.18 8.96
N ALA A 264 6.48 28.20 10.09
CA ALA A 264 6.40 27.15 11.10
C ALA A 264 4.99 26.91 11.67
N THR A 265 4.11 27.92 11.69
CA THR A 265 2.73 27.78 12.19
C THR A 265 1.79 27.08 11.21
N GLU A 266 2.15 27.00 9.93
CA GLU A 266 1.30 26.43 8.87
C GLU A 266 1.50 24.92 8.68
N ARG A 267 2.53 24.34 9.33
CA ARG A 267 2.95 22.94 9.14
C ARG A 267 1.82 21.94 9.31
N ALA A 268 1.02 22.04 10.37
CA ALA A 268 -0.09 21.12 10.63
C ALA A 268 -1.19 21.23 9.55
N THR A 269 -1.50 22.45 9.12
CA THR A 269 -2.48 22.70 8.06
C THR A 269 -2.01 22.16 6.72
N LEU A 270 -0.73 22.36 6.38
CA LEU A 270 -0.15 21.88 5.12
C LEU A 270 0.00 20.36 5.10
N LEU A 271 0.37 19.73 6.22
CA LEU A 271 0.35 18.27 6.34
C LEU A 271 -1.07 17.72 6.12
N ALA A 272 -2.07 18.31 6.77
CA ALA A 272 -3.46 17.90 6.59
C ALA A 272 -3.94 18.09 5.15
N ALA A 273 -3.66 19.26 4.56
CA ALA A 273 -4.08 19.56 3.19
C ALA A 273 -3.44 18.60 2.17
N TRP A 274 -2.16 18.30 2.31
CA TRP A 274 -1.48 17.35 1.42
C TRP A 274 -1.95 15.91 1.62
N GLN A 275 -2.22 15.50 2.85
CA GLN A 275 -2.79 14.18 3.09
C GLN A 275 -4.17 14.04 2.42
N VAL A 276 -5.06 15.03 2.60
CA VAL A 276 -6.39 15.02 1.95
C VAL A 276 -6.27 15.06 0.43
N HIS A 277 -5.36 15.86 -0.11
CA HIS A 277 -5.09 15.87 -1.54
C HIS A 277 -4.72 14.48 -2.07
N LEU A 278 -3.80 13.79 -1.39
CA LEU A 278 -3.38 12.45 -1.78
C LEU A 278 -4.47 11.39 -1.58
N GLU A 279 -5.35 11.54 -0.58
CA GLU A 279 -6.57 10.73 -0.43
C GLU A 279 -7.53 10.94 -1.61
N ILE A 280 -7.73 12.18 -2.07
CA ILE A 280 -8.53 12.50 -3.26
C ILE A 280 -7.91 11.91 -4.53
N VAL A 281 -6.58 12.03 -4.70
CA VAL A 281 -5.86 11.43 -5.84
C VAL A 281 -6.05 9.92 -5.85
N PHE A 282 -5.89 9.26 -4.69
CA PHE A 282 -6.15 7.83 -4.56
C PHE A 282 -7.58 7.50 -4.96
N ALA A 283 -8.59 8.17 -4.39
CA ALA A 283 -10.00 7.93 -4.72
C ALA A 283 -10.30 8.13 -6.22
N ALA A 284 -9.79 9.20 -6.83
CA ALA A 284 -10.05 9.54 -8.22
C ALA A 284 -9.45 8.54 -9.22
N LEU A 285 -8.31 7.91 -8.90
CA LEU A 285 -7.75 6.79 -9.70
C LEU A 285 -8.69 5.57 -9.75
N HIS A 286 -9.69 5.53 -8.87
CA HIS A 286 -10.71 4.49 -8.78
C HIS A 286 -12.10 5.01 -9.16
N SER A 287 -12.17 6.15 -9.85
CA SER A 287 -13.41 6.81 -10.24
C SER A 287 -14.30 7.31 -9.08
N ASP A 288 -13.75 7.39 -7.87
CA ASP A 288 -14.40 8.04 -6.72
C ASP A 288 -13.96 9.52 -6.65
N ILE A 289 -14.81 10.42 -7.16
CA ILE A 289 -14.52 11.86 -7.20
C ILE A 289 -15.01 12.52 -5.92
N ARG A 290 -14.06 12.86 -5.04
CA ARG A 290 -14.32 13.54 -3.75
C ARG A 290 -14.25 15.06 -3.89
N CYS A 291 -15.22 15.62 -4.60
CA CYS A 291 -15.39 17.06 -4.82
C CYS A 291 -16.81 17.50 -4.39
N PRO A 292 -16.99 18.65 -3.70
CA PRO A 292 -15.99 19.66 -3.32
C PRO A 292 -14.98 19.15 -2.28
N TRP A 293 -13.92 19.93 -2.05
CA TRP A 293 -12.85 19.60 -1.11
C TRP A 293 -13.39 19.13 0.26
N PRO A 294 -12.95 17.98 0.81
CA PRO A 294 -13.41 17.47 2.10
C PRO A 294 -12.89 18.29 3.29
N THR A 295 -13.58 19.40 3.61
CA THR A 295 -13.16 20.32 4.67
C THR A 295 -13.13 19.66 6.05
N ASP A 296 -14.13 18.85 6.40
CA ASP A 296 -14.20 18.18 7.71
C ASP A 296 -13.03 17.23 7.94
N ARG A 297 -12.65 16.46 6.90
CA ARG A 297 -11.49 15.56 6.94
C ARG A 297 -10.17 16.35 7.08
N THR A 298 -10.09 17.51 6.43
CA THR A 298 -8.91 18.37 6.55
C THR A 298 -8.75 18.91 7.96
N GLU A 299 -9.85 19.32 8.58
CA GLU A 299 -9.85 19.83 9.95
C GLU A 299 -9.47 18.73 10.96
N GLN A 300 -10.04 17.54 10.81
CA GLN A 300 -9.68 16.36 11.62
C GLN A 300 -8.18 16.07 11.56
N LEU A 301 -7.62 16.03 10.34
CA LEU A 301 -6.19 15.78 10.15
C LEU A 301 -5.33 16.93 10.68
N ARG A 302 -5.78 18.18 10.54
CA ARG A 302 -5.08 19.35 11.07
C ARG A 302 -4.94 19.26 12.60
N GLU A 303 -6.00 18.87 13.30
CA GLU A 303 -5.98 18.64 14.75
C GLU A 303 -5.03 17.50 15.13
N HIS A 304 -5.10 16.39 14.40
CA HIS A 304 -4.20 15.24 14.58
C HIS A 304 -2.73 15.65 14.45
N TYR A 305 -2.34 16.30 13.35
CA TYR A 305 -0.97 16.77 13.14
C TYR A 305 -0.54 17.83 14.16
N ALA A 306 -1.43 18.75 14.53
CA ALA A 306 -1.14 19.76 15.54
C ALA A 306 -0.88 19.14 16.92
N GLN A 307 -1.53 18.02 17.25
CA GLN A 307 -1.22 17.26 18.46
C GLN A 307 0.13 16.54 18.33
N HIS A 308 0.36 15.83 17.23
CA HIS A 308 1.61 15.08 17.00
C HIS A 308 2.86 15.99 17.02
N LEU A 309 2.78 17.18 16.42
CA LEU A 309 3.86 18.17 16.42
C LEU A 309 4.11 18.84 17.79
N ARG A 310 3.17 18.74 18.74
CA ARG A 310 3.39 19.19 20.13
C ARG A 310 4.07 18.12 20.97
N ASP A 311 3.81 16.85 20.67
CA ASP A 311 4.32 15.70 21.42
C ASP A 311 5.71 15.26 20.95
N THR A 312 6.17 15.74 19.78
CA THR A 312 7.50 15.51 19.23
C THR A 312 8.40 16.73 19.52
N PRO A 313 9.41 16.61 20.39
CA PRO A 313 10.24 17.74 20.84
C PRO A 313 11.14 18.35 19.76
#